data_AF-A0A938YGQ5-F1
#
_entry.id   AF-A0A938YGQ5-F1
#
_cell.length_a   1.000
_cell.length_b   1.000
_cell.length_c   1.000
_cell.angle_alpha   90.00
_cell.angle_beta   90.00
_cell.angle_gamma   90.00
#
_symmetry.space_group_name_H-M   'P 1'
#
loop_
_entity.id
_entity.type
_entity.pdbx_description
1 polymer ?
#
loop_
_entity_poly.entity_id
_entity_poly.type
_entity_poly.pdbx_seq_one_letter_code
_entity_poly.pdbx_strand_id
1 'polypeptide(L)'
;MTSSRSRKTVQAGLQTGSALVRSASELAARNAPQVMAAGGELAGTVSNAATELVRTRRDASAVAARRHRAARRRVQVWSVGTGVGLAGTAGATVGLLTPGAELVIPALLLVGFLAVLIWSIGGLVRAVRDARERSRALAALPPPQPRRPAVAAAVRPSMVELNGYSDSLRQLVGLLAAGDAGRSTVDLRQDVVRVADDAEVSLRERSVELSALIRTRSAAPADAQPGLDGAIRLLTEDIRAGVASYGQLVAVTAETVAAARELHGSAPGGGIAGAGAPAVAALQDATDRLRGLTMGLRELTD
;
A
#
# COMPACT_ATOMS: atom_id res chain seq x y z
N MET A 1 28.16 -8.97 83.40
CA MET A 1 28.17 -9.91 82.24
C MET A 1 26.92 -9.74 81.35
N THR A 2 26.54 -8.52 80.96
CA THR A 2 25.27 -8.26 80.22
C THR A 2 25.44 -7.47 78.90
N SER A 3 26.66 -7.03 78.54
CA SER A 3 26.90 -6.21 77.35
C SER A 3 27.15 -7.01 76.04
N SER A 4 27.40 -8.33 76.13
CA SER A 4 27.81 -9.14 74.97
C SER A 4 26.63 -9.58 74.07
N ARG A 5 25.40 -9.71 74.60
CA ARG A 5 24.25 -10.17 73.80
C ARG A 5 23.69 -9.13 72.82
N SER A 6 23.81 -7.84 73.12
CA SER A 6 23.25 -6.76 72.28
C SER A 6 24.03 -6.54 70.98
N ARG A 7 25.35 -6.81 70.95
CA ARG A 7 26.15 -6.69 69.72
C ARG A 7 25.86 -7.80 68.70
N LYS A 8 25.49 -9.00 69.15
CA LYS A 8 25.23 -10.14 68.26
C LYS A 8 23.96 -9.97 67.43
N THR A 9 22.91 -9.35 67.99
CA THR A 9 21.65 -9.13 67.28
C THR A 9 21.75 -8.01 66.23
N VAL A 10 22.52 -6.96 66.50
CA VAL A 10 22.75 -5.88 65.51
C VAL A 10 23.62 -6.36 64.35
N GLN A 11 24.61 -7.22 64.60
CA GLN A 11 25.49 -7.77 63.56
C GLN A 11 24.76 -8.77 62.64
N ALA A 12 23.79 -9.52 63.16
CA ALA A 12 22.94 -10.40 62.36
C ALA A 12 22.03 -9.62 61.40
N GLY A 13 21.46 -8.49 61.84
CA GLY A 13 20.60 -7.65 60.99
C GLY A 13 21.35 -7.02 59.81
N LEU A 14 22.61 -6.60 60.01
CA LEU A 14 23.43 -6.02 58.94
C LEU A 14 23.87 -7.05 57.90
N GLN A 15 24.10 -8.30 58.29
CA GLN A 15 24.44 -9.36 57.33
C GLN A 15 23.24 -9.73 56.43
N THR A 16 22.04 -9.86 56.99
CA THR A 16 20.83 -10.16 56.21
C THR A 16 20.48 -9.03 55.24
N GLY A 17 20.65 -7.77 55.64
CA GLY A 17 20.45 -6.62 54.75
C GLY A 17 21.40 -6.62 53.55
N SER A 18 22.69 -6.92 53.77
CA SER A 18 23.68 -6.96 52.69
C SER A 18 23.47 -8.12 51.71
N ALA A 19 22.98 -9.26 52.19
CA ALA A 19 22.66 -10.42 51.35
C ALA A 19 21.44 -10.15 50.46
N LEU A 20 20.41 -9.49 50.99
CA LEU A 20 19.22 -9.12 50.21
C LEU A 20 19.56 -8.10 49.13
N VAL A 21 20.35 -7.07 49.44
CA VAL A 21 20.79 -6.07 48.45
C VAL A 21 21.62 -6.72 47.34
N ARG A 22 22.51 -7.67 47.68
CA ARG A 22 23.34 -8.39 46.68
C ARG A 22 22.50 -9.32 45.79
N SER A 23 21.52 -10.02 46.37
CA SER A 23 20.59 -10.87 45.61
C SER A 23 19.70 -10.06 44.67
N ALA A 24 19.25 -8.88 45.10
CA ALA A 24 18.47 -7.97 44.27
C ALA A 24 19.31 -7.39 43.13
N SER A 25 20.57 -7.04 43.37
CA SER A 25 21.47 -6.55 42.31
C SER A 25 21.83 -7.64 41.30
N GLU A 26 21.99 -8.90 41.72
CA GLU A 26 22.26 -10.00 40.80
C GLU A 26 21.04 -10.36 39.95
N LEU A 27 19.84 -10.33 40.53
CA LEU A 27 18.59 -10.50 39.78
C LEU A 27 18.36 -9.33 38.80
N ALA A 28 18.69 -8.10 39.18
CA ALA A 28 18.62 -6.95 38.29
C ALA A 28 19.63 -7.07 37.13
N ALA A 29 20.87 -7.50 37.40
CA ALA A 29 21.90 -7.67 36.38
C ALA A 29 21.58 -8.81 35.40
N ARG A 30 20.98 -9.91 35.87
CA ARG A 30 20.58 -11.04 35.01
C ARG A 30 19.39 -10.72 34.11
N ASN A 31 18.46 -9.87 34.55
CA ASN A 31 17.27 -9.52 33.79
C ASN A 31 17.43 -8.26 32.93
N ALA A 32 18.45 -7.43 33.18
CA ALA A 32 18.78 -6.24 32.38
C ALA A 32 18.80 -6.48 30.85
N PRO A 33 19.44 -7.55 30.30
CA PRO A 33 19.44 -7.77 28.86
C PRO A 33 18.06 -8.14 28.30
N GLN A 34 17.22 -8.85 29.07
CA GLN A 34 15.85 -9.21 28.64
C GLN A 34 14.92 -7.99 28.66
N VAL A 35 15.05 -7.13 29.66
CA VAL A 35 14.28 -5.87 29.75
C VAL A 35 14.69 -4.91 28.62
N MET A 36 15.97 -4.86 28.26
CA MET A 36 16.45 -4.05 27.14
C MET A 36 16.03 -4.61 25.78
N ALA A 37 16.05 -5.93 25.59
CA ALA A 37 15.56 -6.57 24.37
C ALA A 37 14.04 -6.37 24.17
N ALA A 38 13.25 -6.56 25.22
CA ALA A 38 11.83 -6.27 25.22
C ALA A 38 11.53 -4.78 24.96
N GLY A 39 12.35 -3.88 25.52
CA GLY A 39 12.29 -2.44 25.25
C GLY A 39 12.58 -2.07 23.79
N GLY A 40 13.53 -2.76 23.15
CA GLY A 40 13.86 -2.59 21.73
C GLY A 40 12.74 -3.06 20.79
N GLU A 41 12.11 -4.20 21.09
CA GLU A 41 10.95 -4.71 20.35
C GLU A 41 9.71 -3.82 20.52
N LEU A 42 9.49 -3.29 21.73
CA LEU A 42 8.41 -2.33 21.99
C LEU A 42 8.67 -0.99 21.29
N ALA A 43 9.91 -0.48 21.33
CA ALA A 43 10.28 0.73 20.61
C ALA A 43 10.16 0.57 19.09
N GLY A 44 10.52 -0.60 18.55
CA GLY A 44 10.35 -0.93 17.14
C GLY A 44 8.88 -1.06 16.72
N THR A 45 8.04 -1.70 17.53
CA THR A 45 6.60 -1.83 17.25
C THR A 45 5.86 -0.50 17.39
N VAL A 46 6.19 0.32 18.39
CA VAL A 46 5.61 1.66 18.55
C VAL A 46 6.10 2.62 17.46
N SER A 47 7.36 2.53 17.06
CA SER A 47 7.91 3.27 15.91
C SER A 47 7.22 2.88 14.61
N ASN A 48 7.05 1.59 14.33
CA ASN A 48 6.36 1.10 13.14
C ASN A 48 4.88 1.50 13.15
N ALA A 49 4.20 1.38 14.30
CA ALA A 49 2.81 1.81 14.47
C ALA A 49 2.66 3.33 14.34
N ALA A 50 3.59 4.12 14.87
CA ALA A 50 3.63 5.57 14.73
C ALA A 50 3.92 5.98 13.28
N THR A 51 4.83 5.31 12.59
CA THR A 51 5.15 5.54 11.18
C THR A 51 3.97 5.16 10.29
N GLU A 52 3.25 4.09 10.63
CA GLU A 52 2.00 3.67 9.97
C GLU A 52 0.85 4.65 10.25
N LEU A 53 0.75 5.19 11.48
CA LEU A 53 -0.22 6.23 11.86
C LEU A 53 0.05 7.55 11.14
N VAL A 54 1.32 7.95 10.99
CA VAL A 54 1.72 9.16 10.26
C VAL A 54 1.49 8.98 8.76
N ARG A 55 1.76 7.79 8.20
CA ARG A 55 1.51 7.46 6.78
C ARG A 55 0.01 7.43 6.47
N THR A 56 -0.80 6.82 7.33
CA THR A 56 -2.27 6.79 7.20
C THR A 56 -2.93 8.14 7.45
N ARG A 57 -2.31 9.05 8.23
CA ARG A 57 -2.74 10.46 8.33
C ARG A 57 -2.43 11.26 7.06
N ARG A 58 -1.37 10.92 6.32
CA ARG A 58 -0.96 11.59 5.07
C ARG A 58 -1.69 11.08 3.82
N ASP A 59 -2.27 9.89 3.86
CA ASP A 59 -3.13 9.40 2.77
C ASP A 59 -4.53 10.07 2.81
N ALA A 60 -4.66 11.17 2.07
CA ALA A 60 -5.93 11.87 1.86
C ALA A 60 -7.06 10.93 1.37
N SER A 61 -6.69 9.90 0.60
CA SER A 61 -7.58 8.85 0.08
C SER A 61 -8.14 7.92 1.17
N ALA A 62 -7.36 7.58 2.20
CA ALA A 62 -7.79 6.74 3.31
C ALA A 62 -8.76 7.49 4.25
N VAL A 63 -8.51 8.79 4.49
CA VAL A 63 -9.42 9.67 5.24
C VAL A 63 -10.72 9.90 4.48
N ALA A 64 -10.64 10.13 3.17
CA ALA A 64 -11.81 10.30 2.31
C ALA A 64 -12.63 9.00 2.22
N ALA A 65 -11.99 7.82 2.14
CA ALA A 65 -12.67 6.53 2.17
C ALA A 65 -13.38 6.25 3.52
N ARG A 66 -12.78 6.61 4.66
CA ARG A 66 -13.43 6.50 5.98
C ARG A 66 -14.65 7.41 6.07
N ARG A 67 -14.55 8.64 5.58
CA ARG A 67 -15.67 9.61 5.52
C ARG A 67 -16.79 9.14 4.58
N HIS A 68 -16.45 8.48 3.48
CA HIS A 68 -17.43 7.87 2.57
C HIS A 68 -18.17 6.69 3.19
N ARG A 69 -17.48 5.82 3.95
CA ARG A 69 -18.14 4.75 4.71
C ARG A 69 -19.09 5.31 5.77
N ALA A 70 -18.71 6.40 6.45
CA ALA A 70 -19.59 7.09 7.39
C ALA A 70 -20.82 7.72 6.70
N ALA A 71 -20.63 8.33 5.52
CA ALA A 71 -21.73 8.86 4.72
C ALA A 71 -22.69 7.75 4.23
N ARG A 72 -22.16 6.59 3.81
CA ARG A 72 -22.96 5.43 3.41
C ARG A 72 -23.78 4.84 4.57
N ARG A 73 -23.22 4.81 5.79
CA ARG A 73 -23.95 4.41 7.00
C ARG A 73 -25.11 5.37 7.30
N ARG A 74 -24.91 6.68 7.10
CA ARG A 74 -26.00 7.66 7.25
C ARG A 74 -27.11 7.39 6.25
N VAL A 75 -26.78 7.12 4.97
CA VAL A 75 -27.79 6.75 3.96
C VAL A 75 -28.55 5.48 4.36
N GLN A 76 -27.86 4.47 4.90
CA GLN A 76 -28.51 3.25 5.39
C GLN A 76 -29.48 3.51 6.56
N VAL A 77 -29.11 4.36 7.51
CA VAL A 77 -29.99 4.73 8.64
C VAL A 77 -31.24 5.47 8.12
N TRP A 78 -31.07 6.41 7.19
CA TRP A 78 -32.21 7.14 6.61
C TRP A 78 -33.08 6.25 5.71
N SER A 79 -32.51 5.26 5.00
CA SER A 79 -33.30 4.29 4.21
C SER A 79 -34.13 3.34 5.07
N VAL A 80 -33.60 2.96 6.25
CA VAL A 80 -34.39 2.19 7.23
C VAL A 80 -35.51 3.06 7.78
N GLY A 81 -35.23 4.34 8.06
CA GLY A 81 -36.25 5.30 8.49
C GLY A 81 -37.40 5.49 7.48
N THR A 82 -37.09 5.65 6.19
CA THR A 82 -38.14 5.68 5.15
C THR A 82 -38.87 4.36 5.00
N GLY A 83 -38.16 3.22 5.11
CA GLY A 83 -38.79 1.90 5.07
C GLY A 83 -39.81 1.68 6.19
N VAL A 84 -39.44 2.05 7.43
CA VAL A 84 -40.35 1.98 8.59
C VAL A 84 -41.52 2.95 8.45
N GLY A 85 -41.27 4.17 7.96
CA GLY A 85 -42.33 5.14 7.68
C GLY A 85 -43.35 4.62 6.66
N LEU A 86 -42.87 4.00 5.57
CA LEU A 86 -43.73 3.50 4.49
C LEU A 86 -44.49 2.23 4.88
N ALA A 87 -43.87 1.34 5.68
CA ALA A 87 -44.57 0.20 6.27
C ALA A 87 -45.61 0.65 7.30
N GLY A 88 -45.30 1.69 8.09
CA GLY A 88 -46.22 2.28 9.05
C GLY A 88 -47.44 2.94 8.41
N THR A 89 -47.25 3.69 7.32
CA THR A 89 -48.38 4.27 6.56
C THR A 89 -49.26 3.18 5.93
N ALA A 90 -48.66 2.14 5.34
CA ALA A 90 -49.41 1.01 4.78
C ALA A 90 -50.18 0.20 5.84
N GLY A 91 -49.59 0.00 7.03
CA GLY A 91 -50.28 -0.65 8.15
C GLY A 91 -51.44 0.19 8.69
N ALA A 92 -51.25 1.50 8.81
CA ALA A 92 -52.29 2.42 9.26
C ALA A 92 -53.48 2.49 8.28
N THR A 93 -53.22 2.51 6.95
CA THR A 93 -54.30 2.50 5.95
C THR A 93 -55.12 1.21 5.99
N VAL A 94 -54.48 0.04 6.13
CA VAL A 94 -55.18 -1.24 6.30
C VAL A 94 -56.04 -1.24 7.57
N GLY A 95 -55.53 -0.67 8.68
CA GLY A 95 -56.31 -0.50 9.91
C GLY A 95 -57.54 0.41 9.73
N LEU A 96 -57.42 1.49 8.94
CA LEU A 96 -58.54 2.38 8.58
C LEU A 96 -59.61 1.70 7.72
N LEU A 97 -59.24 0.69 6.93
CA LEU A 97 -60.15 -0.08 6.06
C LEU A 97 -60.86 -1.22 6.81
N THR A 98 -60.52 -1.46 8.08
CA THR A 98 -61.10 -2.56 8.87
C THR A 98 -62.42 -2.10 9.52
N PRO A 99 -63.56 -2.74 9.22
CA PRO A 99 -64.85 -2.32 9.76
C PRO A 99 -64.92 -2.57 11.28
N GLY A 100 -65.30 -1.53 12.05
CA GLY A 100 -65.44 -1.59 13.52
C GLY A 100 -64.34 -0.88 14.32
N ALA A 101 -63.34 -0.28 13.68
CA ALA A 101 -62.30 0.49 14.36
C ALA A 101 -62.73 1.94 14.62
N GLU A 102 -62.43 2.46 15.82
CA GLU A 102 -62.57 3.90 16.11
C GLU A 102 -61.61 4.70 15.23
N LEU A 103 -62.14 5.56 14.36
CA LEU A 103 -61.40 6.26 13.30
C LEU A 103 -60.35 7.27 13.80
N VAL A 104 -60.41 7.67 15.08
CA VAL A 104 -59.56 8.72 15.66
C VAL A 104 -58.11 8.27 15.81
N ILE A 105 -57.89 7.05 16.33
CA ILE A 105 -56.56 6.48 16.58
C ILE A 105 -55.77 6.20 15.27
N PRO A 106 -56.32 5.53 14.25
CA PRO A 106 -55.60 5.23 13.02
C PRO A 106 -55.35 6.49 12.18
N ALA A 107 -56.22 7.51 12.24
CA ALA A 107 -56.00 8.80 11.59
C ALA A 107 -54.81 9.58 12.21
N LEU A 108 -54.72 9.62 13.55
CA LEU A 108 -53.57 10.22 14.24
C LEU A 108 -52.25 9.50 13.92
N LEU A 109 -52.26 8.17 13.89
CA LEU A 109 -51.09 7.38 13.51
C LEU A 109 -50.66 7.65 12.06
N LEU A 110 -51.62 7.74 11.13
CA LEU A 110 -51.33 8.05 9.72
C LEU A 110 -50.63 9.42 9.58
N VAL A 111 -51.13 10.45 10.25
CA VAL A 111 -50.52 11.79 10.25
C VAL A 111 -49.11 11.76 10.85
N GLY A 112 -48.91 11.01 11.93
CA GLY A 112 -47.60 10.81 12.56
C GLY A 112 -46.60 10.11 11.63
N PHE A 113 -47.01 9.03 10.97
CA PHE A 113 -46.17 8.31 10.01
C PHE A 113 -45.86 9.15 8.77
N LEU A 114 -46.81 9.95 8.28
CA LEU A 114 -46.59 10.86 7.16
C LEU A 114 -45.57 11.95 7.50
N ALA A 115 -45.63 12.52 8.71
CA ALA A 115 -44.66 13.51 9.17
C ALA A 115 -43.25 12.93 9.28
N VAL A 116 -43.12 11.71 9.82
CA VAL A 116 -41.85 10.97 9.90
C VAL A 116 -41.32 10.62 8.51
N LEU A 117 -42.20 10.24 7.58
CA LEU A 117 -41.85 9.94 6.19
C LEU A 117 -41.28 11.18 5.48
N ILE A 118 -41.99 12.32 5.55
CA ILE A 118 -41.55 13.59 4.94
C ILE A 118 -40.20 14.03 5.52
N TRP A 119 -40.04 13.95 6.84
CA TRP A 119 -38.78 14.26 7.52
C TRP A 119 -37.64 13.34 7.08
N SER A 120 -37.91 12.03 6.96
CA SER A 120 -36.94 11.03 6.54
C SER A 120 -36.52 11.17 5.09
N ILE A 121 -37.45 11.53 4.20
CA ILE A 121 -37.17 11.83 2.79
C ILE A 121 -36.26 13.07 2.69
N GLY A 122 -36.54 14.12 3.45
CA GLY A 122 -35.69 15.32 3.50
C GLY A 122 -34.26 15.02 3.98
N GLY A 123 -34.13 14.20 5.03
CA GLY A 123 -32.85 13.70 5.53
C GLY A 123 -32.10 12.84 4.50
N LEU A 124 -32.81 11.95 3.82
CA LEU A 124 -32.27 11.07 2.78
C LEU A 124 -31.75 11.86 1.58
N VAL A 125 -32.51 12.85 1.07
CA VAL A 125 -32.08 13.68 -0.06
C VAL A 125 -30.83 14.48 0.27
N ARG A 126 -30.75 15.06 1.48
CA ARG A 126 -29.54 15.76 1.94
C ARG A 126 -28.35 14.81 2.09
N ALA A 127 -28.56 13.63 2.65
CA ALA A 127 -27.52 12.61 2.79
C ALA A 127 -27.03 12.08 1.43
N VAL A 128 -27.92 11.92 0.45
CA VAL A 128 -27.58 11.50 -0.91
C VAL A 128 -26.83 12.59 -1.66
N ARG A 129 -27.20 13.86 -1.51
CA ARG A 129 -26.44 14.99 -2.09
C ARG A 129 -25.03 15.09 -1.50
N ASP A 130 -24.91 15.03 -0.18
CA ASP A 130 -23.62 15.05 0.52
C ASP A 130 -22.77 13.82 0.16
N ALA A 131 -23.38 12.64 0.01
CA ALA A 131 -22.70 11.44 -0.46
C ALA A 131 -22.24 11.57 -1.93
N ARG A 132 -23.07 12.18 -2.80
CA ARG A 132 -22.71 12.44 -4.21
C ARG A 132 -21.56 13.43 -4.33
N GLU A 133 -21.61 14.54 -3.61
CA GLU A 133 -20.53 15.53 -3.61
C GLU A 133 -19.21 14.95 -3.10
N ARG A 134 -19.26 14.18 -2.00
CA ARG A 134 -18.07 13.49 -1.49
C ARG A 134 -17.59 12.34 -2.38
N SER A 135 -18.49 11.67 -3.09
CA SER A 135 -18.11 10.65 -4.09
C SER A 135 -17.42 11.24 -5.31
N ARG A 136 -17.82 12.45 -5.73
CA ARG A 136 -17.15 13.19 -6.82
C ARG A 136 -15.76 13.67 -6.38
N ALA A 137 -15.64 14.19 -5.16
CA ALA A 137 -14.34 14.55 -4.58
C ALA A 137 -13.41 13.33 -4.41
N LEU A 138 -13.97 12.15 -4.11
CA LEU A 138 -13.23 10.89 -4.08
C LEU A 138 -12.79 10.40 -5.47
N ALA A 139 -13.64 10.54 -6.48
CA ALA A 139 -13.32 10.17 -7.86
C ALA A 139 -12.24 11.09 -8.47
N ALA A 140 -12.13 12.32 -7.97
CA ALA A 140 -11.08 13.27 -8.35
C ALA A 140 -9.74 13.05 -7.60
N LEU A 141 -9.72 12.21 -6.56
CA LEU A 141 -8.50 11.88 -5.84
C LEU A 141 -7.86 10.62 -6.44
N PRO A 142 -6.51 10.57 -6.54
CA PRO A 142 -5.83 9.35 -6.96
C PRO A 142 -6.22 8.20 -6.02
N PRO A 143 -6.43 6.98 -6.56
CA PRO A 143 -6.90 5.84 -5.79
C PRO A 143 -6.01 5.58 -4.57
N PRO A 144 -6.58 5.11 -3.43
CA PRO A 144 -5.79 4.82 -2.24
C PRO A 144 -4.67 3.85 -2.60
N GLN A 145 -3.44 4.19 -2.21
CA GLN A 145 -2.30 3.30 -2.45
C GLN A 145 -2.65 1.95 -1.81
N PRO A 146 -2.60 0.84 -2.58
CA PRO A 146 -2.90 -0.48 -2.06
C PRO A 146 -1.99 -0.74 -0.86
N ARG A 147 -2.47 -1.50 0.13
CA ARG A 147 -1.65 -1.98 1.25
C ARG A 147 -0.46 -2.73 0.66
N ARG A 148 0.66 -2.02 0.48
CA ARG A 148 1.91 -2.64 0.05
C ARG A 148 2.43 -3.41 1.26
N PRO A 149 2.57 -4.75 1.18
CA PRO A 149 3.13 -5.53 2.26
C PRO A 149 4.47 -4.91 2.67
N ALA A 150 4.80 -4.97 3.97
CA ALA A 150 6.07 -4.46 4.46
C ALA A 150 7.22 -5.22 3.76
N VAL A 151 7.82 -4.57 2.77
CA VAL A 151 9.05 -5.05 2.14
C VAL A 151 10.19 -4.87 3.14
N ALA A 152 11.08 -5.85 3.20
CA ALA A 152 12.26 -5.79 4.04
C ALA A 152 13.04 -4.49 3.79
N ALA A 153 13.55 -3.89 4.86
CA ALA A 153 14.26 -2.61 4.79
C ALA A 153 15.44 -2.65 3.80
N ALA A 154 16.10 -3.81 3.67
CA ALA A 154 17.25 -4.02 2.79
C ALA A 154 16.96 -3.78 1.29
N VAL A 155 15.75 -4.08 0.82
CA VAL A 155 15.34 -3.97 -0.61
C VAL A 155 14.38 -2.81 -0.86
N ARG A 156 13.96 -2.10 0.18
CA ARG A 156 13.13 -0.91 0.06
C ARG A 156 13.68 0.12 -0.94
N PRO A 157 14.98 0.51 -0.96
CA PRO A 157 15.48 1.47 -1.94
C PRO A 157 15.32 0.97 -3.38
N SER A 158 15.68 -0.29 -3.65
CA SER A 158 15.55 -0.90 -4.99
C SER A 158 14.10 -0.96 -5.46
N MET A 159 13.15 -1.23 -4.56
CA MET A 159 11.73 -1.21 -4.91
C MET A 159 11.18 0.20 -5.16
N VAL A 160 11.79 1.24 -4.59
CA VAL A 160 11.44 2.64 -4.89
C VAL A 160 11.96 3.02 -6.28
N GLU A 161 13.21 2.66 -6.59
CA GLU A 161 13.82 2.85 -7.91
C GLU A 161 13.00 2.14 -9.00
N LEU A 162 12.63 0.87 -8.77
CA LEU A 162 11.78 0.11 -9.70
C LEU A 162 10.46 0.82 -10.02
N ASN A 163 9.80 1.45 -9.04
CA ASN A 163 8.58 2.22 -9.32
C ASN A 163 8.88 3.42 -10.23
N GLY A 164 9.98 4.14 -9.94
CA GLY A 164 10.41 5.28 -10.75
C GLY A 164 10.72 4.89 -12.19
N TYR A 165 11.35 3.73 -12.39
CA TYR A 165 11.62 3.16 -13.71
C TYR A 165 10.36 2.69 -14.43
N SER A 166 9.40 2.07 -13.73
CA SER A 166 8.12 1.65 -14.31
C SER A 166 7.30 2.86 -14.79
N ASP A 167 7.23 3.91 -13.97
CA ASP A 167 6.54 5.15 -14.33
C ASP A 167 7.20 5.84 -15.54
N SER A 168 8.53 5.93 -15.56
CA SER A 168 9.25 6.53 -16.68
C SER A 168 9.15 5.71 -17.97
N LEU A 169 9.20 4.38 -17.90
CA LEU A 169 9.02 3.50 -19.05
C LEU A 169 7.65 3.72 -19.69
N ARG A 170 6.58 3.76 -18.88
CA ARG A 170 5.21 3.99 -19.37
C ARG A 170 5.07 5.36 -20.04
N GLN A 171 5.71 6.38 -19.48
CA GLN A 171 5.77 7.70 -20.11
C GLN A 171 6.51 7.66 -21.45
N LEU A 172 7.68 7.03 -21.52
CA LEU A 172 8.49 6.91 -22.75
C LEU A 172 7.75 6.13 -23.84
N VAL A 173 7.11 5.01 -23.49
CA VAL A 173 6.28 4.23 -24.40
C VAL A 173 5.09 5.03 -24.93
N GLY A 174 4.47 5.85 -24.07
CA GLY A 174 3.42 6.79 -24.49
C GLY A 174 3.90 7.82 -25.50
N LEU A 175 5.15 8.29 -25.37
CA LEU A 175 5.76 9.22 -26.33
C LEU A 175 6.06 8.56 -27.68
N LEU A 176 6.42 7.27 -27.67
CA LEU A 176 6.65 6.49 -28.90
C LEU A 176 5.35 6.30 -29.71
N ALA A 177 4.19 6.32 -29.05
CA ALA A 177 2.87 6.16 -29.67
C ALA A 177 2.36 7.41 -30.43
N ALA A 178 2.95 8.57 -30.19
CA ALA A 178 2.49 9.84 -30.76
C ALA A 178 3.08 10.14 -32.16
N GLY A 179 4.08 9.39 -32.61
CA GLY A 179 4.57 9.45 -34.00
C GLY A 179 3.78 8.50 -34.90
N ASP A 180 3.71 8.78 -36.20
CA ASP A 180 3.15 7.90 -37.24
C ASP A 180 3.99 6.62 -37.38
N ALA A 181 3.91 5.76 -36.38
CA ALA A 181 4.80 4.64 -36.20
C ALA A 181 4.21 3.42 -36.94
N GLY A 182 4.96 2.87 -37.89
CA GLY A 182 4.54 1.70 -38.68
C GLY A 182 4.26 0.46 -37.81
N ARG A 183 3.53 -0.53 -38.35
CA ARG A 183 3.05 -1.72 -37.61
C ARG A 183 4.15 -2.44 -36.79
N SER A 184 5.39 -2.51 -37.30
CA SER A 184 6.53 -3.13 -36.59
C SER A 184 6.91 -2.43 -35.28
N THR A 185 6.74 -1.11 -35.20
CA THR A 185 7.04 -0.33 -33.98
C THR A 185 5.95 -0.49 -32.92
N VAL A 186 4.70 -0.70 -33.35
CA VAL A 186 3.56 -0.98 -32.48
C VAL A 186 3.73 -2.33 -31.78
N ASP A 187 4.17 -3.35 -32.52
CA ASP A 187 4.40 -4.69 -32.00
C ASP A 187 5.57 -4.70 -31.01
N LEU A 188 6.70 -4.08 -31.39
CA LEU A 188 7.86 -3.94 -30.50
C LEU A 188 7.50 -3.25 -29.18
N ARG A 189 6.71 -2.18 -29.26
CA ARG A 189 6.23 -1.45 -28.09
C ARG A 189 5.40 -2.35 -27.16
N GLN A 190 4.47 -3.14 -27.72
CA GLN A 190 3.65 -4.05 -26.93
C GLN A 190 4.51 -5.12 -26.24
N ASP A 191 5.50 -5.65 -26.95
CA ASP A 191 6.43 -6.62 -26.40
C ASP A 191 7.28 -6.04 -25.27
N VAL A 192 7.82 -4.82 -25.42
CA VAL A 192 8.59 -4.14 -24.37
C VAL A 192 7.76 -3.94 -23.12
N VAL A 193 6.52 -3.44 -23.27
CA VAL A 193 5.63 -3.22 -22.12
C VAL A 193 5.31 -4.54 -21.43
N ARG A 194 4.98 -5.58 -22.19
CA ARG A 194 4.67 -6.90 -21.64
C ARG A 194 5.85 -7.47 -20.85
N VAL A 195 7.04 -7.50 -21.45
CA VAL A 195 8.26 -8.00 -20.79
C VAL A 195 8.59 -7.17 -19.55
N ALA A 196 8.42 -5.85 -19.60
CA ALA A 196 8.65 -4.99 -18.45
C ALA A 196 7.64 -5.24 -17.32
N ASP A 197 6.35 -5.38 -17.62
CA ASP A 197 5.33 -5.69 -16.62
C ASP A 197 5.59 -7.09 -16.00
N ASP A 198 5.95 -8.10 -16.80
CA ASP A 198 6.31 -9.45 -16.32
C ASP A 198 7.54 -9.40 -15.40
N ALA A 199 8.58 -8.65 -15.78
CA ALA A 199 9.78 -8.44 -14.96
C ALA A 199 9.47 -7.69 -13.65
N GLU A 200 8.60 -6.67 -13.70
CA GLU A 200 8.18 -5.94 -12.50
C GLU A 200 7.45 -6.86 -11.52
N VAL A 201 6.54 -7.70 -12.02
CA VAL A 201 5.81 -8.68 -11.20
C VAL A 201 6.78 -9.66 -10.55
N SER A 202 7.69 -10.27 -11.34
CA SER A 202 8.68 -11.22 -10.82
C SER A 202 9.58 -10.60 -9.74
N LEU A 203 10.07 -9.38 -9.94
CA LEU A 203 10.90 -8.67 -8.93
C LEU A 203 10.12 -8.38 -7.64
N ARG A 204 8.82 -8.06 -7.75
CA ARG A 204 7.97 -7.86 -6.58
C ARG A 204 7.73 -9.16 -5.82
N GLU A 205 7.52 -10.28 -6.52
CA GLU A 205 7.37 -11.60 -5.91
C GLU A 205 8.64 -12.02 -5.14
N ARG A 206 9.82 -11.88 -5.77
CA ARG A 206 11.12 -12.11 -5.10
C ARG A 206 11.31 -11.23 -3.86
N SER A 207 10.83 -9.98 -3.89
CA SER A 207 10.89 -9.10 -2.71
C SER A 207 10.01 -9.59 -1.55
N VAL A 208 8.87 -10.21 -1.86
CA VAL A 208 7.98 -10.82 -0.86
C VAL A 208 8.61 -12.08 -0.28
N GLU A 209 9.24 -12.90 -1.13
CA GLU A 209 10.01 -14.07 -0.72
C GLU A 209 11.16 -13.69 0.23
N LEU A 210 11.92 -12.64 -0.10
CA LEU A 210 12.98 -12.13 0.76
C LEU A 210 12.46 -11.69 2.14
N SER A 211 11.32 -11.00 2.18
CA SER A 211 10.65 -10.68 3.45
C SER A 211 10.23 -11.93 4.23
N ALA A 212 9.81 -13.00 3.55
CA ALA A 212 9.47 -14.27 4.19
C ALA A 212 10.72 -14.98 4.74
N LEU A 213 11.82 -15.01 4.01
CA LEU A 213 13.10 -15.56 4.46
C LEU A 213 13.65 -14.83 5.68
N ILE A 214 13.58 -13.49 5.70
CA ILE A 214 14.04 -12.69 6.85
C ILE A 214 13.22 -12.99 8.10
N ARG A 215 11.89 -13.13 7.97
CA ARG A 215 11.04 -13.56 9.08
C ARG A 215 11.36 -14.98 9.55
N THR A 216 11.58 -15.89 8.61
CA THR A 216 11.96 -17.28 8.90
C THR A 216 13.29 -17.32 9.66
N ARG A 217 14.29 -16.54 9.22
CA ARG A 217 15.58 -16.38 9.90
C ARG A 217 15.43 -15.92 11.34
N SER A 218 14.54 -14.96 11.61
CA SER A 218 14.31 -14.48 12.98
C SER A 218 13.68 -15.53 13.92
N ALA A 219 12.99 -16.54 13.38
CA ALA A 219 12.39 -17.62 14.17
C ALA A 219 13.24 -18.91 14.16
N ALA A 220 14.31 -18.97 13.38
CA ALA A 220 15.13 -20.15 13.19
C ALA A 220 16.15 -20.36 14.33
N PRO A 221 16.48 -21.62 14.66
CA PRO A 221 17.52 -21.93 15.63
C PRO A 221 18.91 -21.50 15.11
N ALA A 222 19.84 -21.24 16.03
CA ALA A 222 21.12 -20.58 15.74
C ALA A 222 22.01 -21.33 14.73
N ASP A 223 21.87 -22.66 14.67
CA ASP A 223 22.53 -23.55 13.72
C ASP A 223 22.03 -23.40 12.27
N ALA A 224 20.75 -23.07 12.08
CA ALA A 224 20.15 -22.87 10.75
C ALA A 224 20.31 -21.44 10.21
N GLN A 225 20.61 -20.46 11.07
CA GLN A 225 20.72 -19.05 10.68
C GLN A 225 21.79 -18.74 9.61
N PRO A 226 23.01 -19.33 9.64
CA PRO A 226 24.02 -19.03 8.63
C PRO A 226 23.61 -19.41 7.20
N GLY A 227 22.88 -20.52 7.05
CA GLY A 227 22.35 -20.94 5.75
C GLY A 227 21.30 -19.95 5.22
N LEU A 228 20.40 -19.48 6.09
CA LEU A 228 19.40 -18.48 5.75
C LEU A 228 20.04 -17.12 5.42
N ASP A 229 21.14 -16.75 6.08
CA ASP A 229 21.89 -15.53 5.78
C ASP A 229 22.50 -15.54 4.39
N GLY A 230 23.02 -16.70 3.95
CA GLY A 230 23.48 -16.89 2.57
C GLY A 230 22.36 -16.68 1.56
N ALA A 231 21.20 -17.33 1.77
CA ALA A 231 20.04 -17.19 0.90
C ALA A 231 19.49 -15.75 0.84
N ILE A 232 19.39 -15.08 2.00
CA ILE A 232 18.97 -13.67 2.10
C ILE A 232 19.92 -12.76 1.31
N ARG A 233 21.24 -12.98 1.43
CA ARG A 233 22.23 -12.19 0.68
C ARG A 233 22.10 -12.38 -0.82
N LEU A 234 22.06 -13.62 -1.29
CA LEU A 234 21.93 -13.96 -2.71
C LEU A 234 20.65 -13.33 -3.29
N LEU A 235 19.50 -13.54 -2.64
CA LEU A 235 18.23 -13.00 -3.13
C LEU A 235 18.21 -11.45 -3.11
N THR A 236 18.90 -10.82 -2.15
CA THR A 236 19.06 -9.36 -2.13
C THR A 236 19.92 -8.86 -3.30
N GLU A 237 21.01 -9.57 -3.62
CA GLU A 237 21.87 -9.27 -4.76
C GLU A 237 21.12 -9.46 -6.09
N ASP A 238 20.36 -10.55 -6.23
CA ASP A 238 19.54 -10.83 -7.41
C ASP A 238 18.48 -9.76 -7.65
N ILE A 239 17.76 -9.32 -6.60
CA ILE A 239 16.77 -8.25 -6.74
C ILE A 239 17.45 -6.95 -7.17
N ARG A 240 18.62 -6.62 -6.61
CA ARG A 240 19.36 -5.41 -6.99
C ARG A 240 19.84 -5.48 -8.44
N ALA A 241 20.37 -6.62 -8.87
CA ALA A 241 20.79 -6.84 -10.24
C ALA A 241 19.61 -6.73 -11.21
N GLY A 242 18.47 -7.35 -10.88
CA GLY A 242 17.26 -7.27 -11.72
C GLY A 242 16.70 -5.86 -11.83
N VAL A 243 16.68 -5.07 -10.75
CA VAL A 243 16.30 -3.64 -10.80
C VAL A 243 17.28 -2.83 -11.66
N ALA A 244 18.58 -3.12 -11.60
CA ALA A 244 19.58 -2.46 -12.45
C ALA A 244 19.38 -2.80 -13.94
N SER A 245 19.13 -4.06 -14.28
CA SER A 245 18.80 -4.50 -15.65
C SER A 245 17.51 -3.84 -16.16
N TYR A 246 16.49 -3.71 -15.30
CA TYR A 246 15.27 -2.96 -15.62
C TYR A 246 15.58 -1.48 -15.91
N GLY A 247 16.46 -0.85 -15.11
CA GLY A 247 16.92 0.52 -15.36
C GLY A 247 17.64 0.68 -16.70
N GLN A 248 18.43 -0.32 -17.14
CA GLN A 248 19.07 -0.33 -18.46
C GLN A 248 18.04 -0.40 -19.59
N LEU A 249 16.99 -1.22 -19.45
CA LEU A 249 15.88 -1.25 -20.42
C LEU A 249 15.24 0.14 -20.59
N VAL A 250 15.01 0.85 -19.47
CA VAL A 250 14.46 2.22 -19.51
C VAL A 250 15.40 3.18 -20.21
N ALA A 251 16.71 3.11 -19.93
CA ALA A 251 17.71 3.96 -20.58
C ALA A 251 17.74 3.75 -22.11
N VAL A 252 17.79 2.51 -22.58
CA VAL A 252 17.77 2.20 -24.02
C VAL A 252 16.43 2.60 -24.66
N THR A 253 15.32 2.46 -23.95
CA THR A 253 14.02 2.95 -24.43
C THR A 253 14.03 4.47 -24.59
N ALA A 254 14.65 5.20 -23.65
CA ALA A 254 14.78 6.66 -23.74
C ALA A 254 15.66 7.08 -24.93
N GLU A 255 16.78 6.39 -25.17
CA GLU A 255 17.64 6.58 -26.34
C GLU A 255 16.87 6.32 -27.65
N THR A 256 16.08 5.25 -27.70
CA THR A 256 15.23 4.92 -28.85
C THR A 256 14.21 6.02 -29.14
N VAL A 257 13.56 6.56 -28.10
CA VAL A 257 12.62 7.69 -28.23
C VAL A 257 13.34 8.96 -28.70
N ALA A 258 14.54 9.22 -28.21
CA ALA A 258 15.35 10.37 -28.64
C ALA A 258 15.75 10.26 -30.12
N ALA A 259 16.27 9.10 -30.54
CA ALA A 259 16.62 8.83 -31.93
C ALA A 259 15.40 8.93 -32.86
N ALA A 260 14.25 8.40 -32.43
CA ALA A 260 13.01 8.51 -33.17
C ALA A 260 12.58 9.98 -33.34
N ARG A 261 12.71 10.83 -32.30
CA ARG A 261 12.39 12.26 -32.38
C ARG A 261 13.34 13.03 -33.29
N GLU A 262 14.64 12.72 -33.25
CA GLU A 262 15.62 13.31 -34.14
C GLU A 262 15.28 13.02 -35.60
N LEU A 263 14.92 11.77 -35.91
CA LEU A 263 14.44 11.36 -37.23
C LEU A 263 13.22 12.18 -37.72
N HIS A 264 12.28 12.52 -36.82
CA HIS A 264 11.10 13.34 -37.14
C HIS A 264 11.43 14.85 -37.21
N GLY A 265 12.42 15.33 -36.46
CA GLY A 265 12.79 16.74 -36.37
C GLY A 265 13.70 17.23 -37.49
N SER A 266 14.41 16.35 -38.18
CA SER A 266 15.39 16.71 -39.23
C SER A 266 14.81 17.18 -40.58
N ALA A 267 13.50 17.45 -40.71
CA ALA A 267 12.96 18.00 -41.97
C ALA A 267 11.82 19.02 -41.76
N PRO A 268 12.01 20.30 -42.14
CA PRO A 268 10.90 21.18 -42.46
C PRO A 268 10.41 20.86 -43.88
N GLY A 269 9.46 19.93 -44.01
CA GLY A 269 8.65 19.77 -45.23
C GLY A 269 8.88 18.53 -46.11
N GLY A 270 9.71 17.56 -45.70
CA GLY A 270 9.90 16.31 -46.44
C GLY A 270 9.67 15.12 -45.53
N GLY A 271 8.84 14.16 -45.95
CA GLY A 271 8.70 12.89 -45.25
C GLY A 271 10.02 12.12 -45.16
N ILE A 272 9.94 10.87 -44.71
CA ILE A 272 11.03 9.92 -44.44
C ILE A 272 12.17 9.89 -45.50
N ALA A 273 11.91 10.35 -46.73
CA ALA A 273 12.89 10.52 -47.80
C ALA A 273 14.02 11.54 -47.53
N GLY A 274 13.89 12.43 -46.52
CA GLY A 274 14.92 13.42 -46.16
C GLY A 274 15.78 13.04 -44.94
N ALA A 275 15.44 11.96 -44.22
CA ALA A 275 16.21 11.53 -43.06
C ALA A 275 17.56 10.97 -43.51
N GLY A 276 18.66 11.57 -43.05
CA GLY A 276 20.00 11.08 -43.36
C GLY A 276 20.21 9.63 -42.90
N ALA A 277 20.93 8.83 -43.69
CA ALA A 277 21.39 7.49 -43.34
C ALA A 277 21.90 7.30 -41.88
N PRO A 278 22.62 8.25 -41.24
CA PRO A 278 23.04 8.07 -39.85
C PRO A 278 21.89 8.01 -38.83
N ALA A 279 20.80 8.75 -39.02
CA ALA A 279 19.69 8.76 -38.08
C ALA A 279 18.88 7.45 -38.12
N VAL A 280 18.76 6.86 -39.32
CA VAL A 280 18.13 5.53 -39.50
C VAL A 280 18.99 4.44 -38.85
N ALA A 281 20.31 4.48 -39.04
CA ALA A 281 21.23 3.51 -38.44
C ALA A 281 21.21 3.58 -36.90
N ALA A 282 21.18 4.78 -36.31
CA ALA A 282 21.08 4.97 -34.87
C ALA A 282 19.77 4.40 -34.30
N LEU A 283 18.64 4.58 -34.99
CA LEU A 283 17.36 4.02 -34.57
C LEU A 283 17.35 2.48 -34.65
N GLN A 284 17.98 1.90 -35.68
CA GLN A 284 18.12 0.45 -35.83
C GLN A 284 18.97 -0.14 -34.69
N ASP A 285 20.14 0.44 -34.40
CA ASP A 285 21.01 -0.01 -33.29
C ASP A 285 20.28 0.06 -31.93
N ALA A 286 19.58 1.16 -31.65
CA ALA A 286 18.79 1.30 -30.42
C ALA A 286 17.68 0.24 -30.32
N THR A 287 17.02 -0.06 -31.45
CA THR A 287 15.98 -1.10 -31.53
C THR A 287 16.54 -2.49 -31.29
N ASP A 288 17.70 -2.82 -31.86
CA ASP A 288 18.33 -4.12 -31.70
C ASP A 288 18.85 -4.33 -30.27
N ARG A 289 19.41 -3.29 -29.64
CA ARG A 289 19.77 -3.32 -28.21
C ARG A 289 18.55 -3.55 -27.33
N LEU A 290 17.44 -2.88 -27.62
CA LEU A 290 16.18 -3.04 -26.91
C LEU A 290 15.61 -4.45 -27.08
N ARG A 291 15.72 -5.04 -28.28
CA ARG A 291 15.36 -6.45 -28.52
C ARG A 291 16.26 -7.42 -27.73
N GLY A 292 17.57 -7.18 -27.69
CA GLY A 292 18.49 -7.98 -26.89
C GLY A 292 18.18 -7.93 -25.40
N LEU A 293 17.90 -6.74 -24.86
CA LEU A 293 17.55 -6.56 -23.44
C LEU A 293 16.21 -7.18 -23.07
N THR A 294 15.20 -7.07 -23.95
CA THR A 294 13.90 -7.72 -23.71
C THR A 294 14.01 -9.24 -23.73
N MET A 295 14.84 -9.82 -24.59
CA MET A 295 15.14 -11.25 -24.54
C MET A 295 15.84 -11.65 -23.24
N GLY A 296 16.87 -10.91 -22.83
CA GLY A 296 17.58 -11.18 -21.57
C GLY A 296 16.69 -11.04 -20.33
N LEU A 297 15.78 -10.05 -20.30
CA LEU A 297 14.82 -9.91 -19.20
C LEU A 297 13.82 -11.06 -19.17
N ARG A 298 13.40 -11.56 -20.34
CA ARG A 298 12.49 -12.70 -20.43
C ARG A 298 13.12 -13.98 -19.89
N GLU A 299 14.40 -14.21 -20.16
CA GLU A 299 15.16 -15.33 -19.59
C GLU A 299 15.31 -15.24 -18.06
N LEU A 300 15.23 -14.04 -17.47
CA LEU A 300 15.28 -13.85 -16.02
C LEU A 300 13.92 -14.08 -15.35
N THR A 301 12.83 -14.00 -16.11
CA THR A 301 11.46 -14.18 -15.64
C THR A 301 10.93 -15.60 -15.85
N ASP A 302 11.43 -16.31 -16.86
CA ASP A 302 11.14 -17.73 -17.12
C ASP A 302 11.91 -18.66 -16.15
#